data_AF-A0A931W5X2-F1
#
_entry.id   AF-A0A931W5X2-F1
#
_cell.length_a   1.000
_cell.length_b   1.000
_cell.length_c   1.000
_cell.angle_alpha   90.00
_cell.angle_beta   90.00
_cell.angle_gamma   90.00
#
_symmetry.space_group_name_H-M   'P 1'
#
loop_
_entity.id
_entity.type
_entity.pdbx_description
1 polymer ?
#
loop_
_entity_poly.entity_id
_entity_poly.type
_entity_poly.pdbx_seq_one_letter_code
_entity_poly.pdbx_strand_id
1 'polypeptide(L)'
;MAMNIEESFRAIIREELAPILKSNGARSVEDQLLTAGQAAKLLQVSERWLYKHAGHLPYAVRLSENVIRFSQYKIQQEIQRKLKAQQS
;
A
#
# COMPACT_ATOMS: atom_id res chain seq x y z
N MET A 1 -23.30 33.69 7.19
CA MET A 1 -22.24 32.82 7.72
C MET A 1 -21.25 32.57 6.60
N ALA A 2 -20.11 33.24 6.60
CA ALA A 2 -19.06 32.98 5.62
C ALA A 2 -18.41 31.63 5.98
N MET A 3 -18.33 30.72 5.01
CA MET A 3 -17.68 29.43 5.20
C MET A 3 -16.18 29.67 5.42
N ASN A 4 -15.65 29.17 6.54
CA ASN A 4 -14.22 29.30 6.85
C ASN A 4 -13.40 28.59 5.76
N ILE A 5 -12.23 29.12 5.40
CA ILE A 5 -11.41 28.59 4.29
C ILE A 5 -11.06 27.12 4.49
N GLU A 6 -10.81 26.69 5.73
CA GLU A 6 -10.58 25.28 6.05
C GLU A 6 -11.79 24.38 5.74
N GLU A 7 -13.00 24.89 5.95
CA GLU A 7 -14.25 24.18 5.68
C GLU A 7 -14.42 23.98 4.16
N SER A 8 -14.08 25.00 3.38
CA SER A 8 -14.08 24.95 1.91
C SER A 8 -13.10 23.91 1.38
N PHE A 9 -11.89 23.84 1.95
CA PHE A 9 -10.90 22.83 1.58
C PHE A 9 -11.38 21.41 1.90
N ARG A 10 -11.98 21.20 3.09
CA ARG A 10 -12.54 19.89 3.46
C ARG A 10 -13.68 19.47 2.54
N ALA A 11 -14.54 20.40 2.13
CA ALA A 11 -15.64 20.14 1.21
C ALA A 11 -15.12 19.70 -0.17
N ILE A 12 -14.17 20.45 -0.73
CA ILE A 12 -13.57 20.14 -2.04
C ILE A 12 -12.88 18.78 -2.01
N ILE A 13 -12.04 18.51 -0.99
CA ILE A 13 -11.35 17.23 -0.84
C ILE A 13 -12.35 16.07 -0.74
N ARG A 14 -13.46 16.25 -0.02
CA ARG A 14 -14.48 15.21 0.14
C ARG A 14 -15.20 14.90 -1.18
N GLU A 15 -15.57 15.92 -1.93
CA GLU A 15 -16.29 15.79 -3.20
C GLU A 15 -15.44 15.07 -4.25
N GLU A 16 -14.15 15.40 -4.32
CA GLU A 16 -13.22 14.79 -5.28
C GLU A 16 -12.77 13.38 -4.85
N LEU A 17 -12.58 13.12 -3.55
CA LEU A 17 -12.08 11.83 -3.08
C LEU A 17 -13.18 10.78 -2.87
N ALA A 18 -14.41 11.17 -2.54
CA ALA A 18 -15.54 10.24 -2.36
C ALA A 18 -15.77 9.28 -3.55
N PRO A 19 -15.76 9.72 -4.82
CA PRO A 19 -15.93 8.82 -5.96
C PRO A 19 -14.75 7.85 -6.13
N ILE A 20 -13.52 8.29 -5.82
CA ILE A 20 -12.31 7.44 -5.89
C ILE A 20 -12.38 6.33 -4.83
N LEU A 21 -12.81 6.67 -3.62
CA LEU A 21 -12.96 5.72 -2.52
C LEU A 21 -14.09 4.70 -2.78
N LYS A 22 -15.24 5.15 -3.31
CA LYS A 22 -16.36 4.25 -3.67
C LYS A 22 -15.99 3.25 -4.77
N SER A 23 -15.22 3.70 -5.76
CA SER A 23 -14.81 2.87 -6.90
C SER A 23 -13.83 1.76 -6.52
N ASN A 24 -13.06 1.94 -5.43
CA ASN A 24 -12.10 0.96 -4.93
C ASN A 24 -12.72 -0.09 -3.98
N GLY A 25 -13.96 0.11 -3.50
CA GLY A 25 -14.53 -0.69 -2.40
C GLY A 25 -15.06 -2.07 -2.77
N ALA A 26 -15.16 -2.43 -4.05
CA ALA A 26 -15.90 -3.62 -4.49
C ALA A 26 -15.23 -4.46 -5.59
N ARG A 27 -13.93 -4.33 -5.83
CA ARG A 27 -13.21 -5.41 -6.52
C ARG A 27 -12.89 -6.46 -5.47
N SER A 28 -13.35 -7.69 -5.65
CA SER A 28 -12.75 -8.86 -5.01
C SER A 28 -11.27 -8.86 -5.42
N VAL A 29 -10.43 -8.24 -4.58
CA VAL A 29 -9.04 -7.95 -4.93
C VAL A 29 -8.29 -9.26 -4.89
N GLU A 30 -8.18 -9.92 -6.04
CA GLU A 30 -7.07 -10.84 -6.24
C GLU A 30 -5.81 -10.09 -5.83
N ASP A 31 -5.12 -10.62 -4.82
CA ASP A 31 -3.96 -9.95 -4.25
C ASP A 31 -2.93 -9.69 -5.36
N GLN A 32 -2.72 -8.42 -5.68
CA GLN A 32 -1.84 -8.05 -6.76
C GLN A 32 -0.41 -8.40 -6.37
N LEU A 33 0.17 -9.35 -7.10
CA LEU A 33 1.54 -9.81 -6.91
C LEU A 33 2.50 -8.90 -7.66
N LEU A 34 3.26 -8.12 -6.90
CA LEU A 34 4.24 -7.17 -7.40
C LEU A 34 5.58 -7.84 -7.70
N THR A 35 6.29 -7.30 -8.69
CA THR A 35 7.70 -7.61 -8.92
C THR A 35 8.59 -6.98 -7.85
N ALA A 36 9.85 -7.43 -7.77
CA ALA A 36 10.82 -6.85 -6.86
C ALA A 36 10.99 -5.33 -7.08
N GLY A 37 11.07 -4.87 -8.33
CA GLY A 37 11.17 -3.44 -8.65
C GLY A 37 9.94 -2.62 -8.24
N GLN A 38 8.75 -3.19 -8.38
CA GLN A 38 7.51 -2.52 -7.91
C GLN A 38 7.46 -2.43 -6.39
N ALA A 39 7.76 -3.53 -5.69
CA ALA A 39 7.80 -3.56 -4.24
C ALA A 39 8.90 -2.67 -3.67
N ALA A 40 10.07 -2.63 -4.32
CA ALA A 40 11.21 -1.79 -3.95
C ALA A 40 10.84 -0.31 -3.98
N LYS A 41 10.10 0.13 -5.01
CA LYS A 41 9.59 1.50 -5.10
C LYS A 41 8.62 1.85 -3.98
N LEU A 42 7.69 0.94 -3.66
CA LEU A 42 6.71 1.17 -2.59
C LEU A 42 7.36 1.23 -1.20
N LEU A 43 8.35 0.37 -0.96
CA LEU A 43 9.05 0.25 0.32
C LEU A 43 10.26 1.17 0.43
N GLN A 44 10.63 1.89 -0.64
CA GLN A 44 11.82 2.72 -0.75
C GLN A 44 13.13 1.97 -0.39
N VAL A 45 13.24 0.72 -0.82
CA VAL A 45 14.43 -0.12 -0.63
C VAL A 45 14.99 -0.59 -1.96
N SER A 46 16.20 -1.16 -1.97
CA SER A 46 16.74 -1.77 -3.19
C SER A 46 16.14 -3.16 -3.47
N GLU A 47 16.04 -3.54 -4.74
CA GLU A 47 15.61 -4.90 -5.13
C GLU A 47 16.50 -5.98 -4.54
N ARG A 48 17.82 -5.73 -4.47
CA ARG A 48 18.79 -6.64 -3.85
C ARG A 48 18.48 -6.85 -2.37
N TRP A 49 18.07 -5.80 -1.65
CA TRP A 49 17.66 -5.91 -0.26
C TRP A 49 16.41 -6.81 -0.13
N LEU A 50 15.42 -6.66 -1.01
CA LEU A 50 14.24 -7.51 -1.02
C LEU A 50 14.58 -8.99 -1.24
N TYR A 51 15.40 -9.32 -2.25
CA TYR A 51 15.80 -10.71 -2.47
C TYR A 51 16.60 -11.29 -1.30
N LYS A 52 17.50 -10.50 -0.70
CA LYS A 52 18.29 -10.92 0.46
C LYS A 52 17.43 -11.23 1.68
N HIS A 53 16.32 -10.51 1.87
CA HIS A 53 15.46 -10.64 3.04
C HIS A 53 14.15 -11.39 2.77
N ALA A 54 13.86 -11.79 1.52
CA ALA A 54 12.59 -12.37 1.10
C ALA A 54 12.10 -13.52 1.98
N GLY A 55 13.00 -14.38 2.48
CA GLY A 55 12.65 -15.50 3.36
C GLY A 55 12.06 -15.10 4.73
N HIS A 56 12.27 -13.85 5.16
CA HIS A 56 11.77 -13.33 6.43
C HIS A 56 10.64 -12.31 6.25
N LEU A 57 10.28 -11.96 5.01
CA LEU A 57 9.29 -10.92 4.73
C LEU A 57 7.89 -11.52 4.73
N PRO A 58 6.94 -11.00 5.55
CA PRO A 58 5.60 -11.57 5.66
C PRO A 58 4.75 -11.39 4.39
N TYR A 59 5.18 -10.48 3.50
CA TYR A 59 4.54 -10.16 2.23
C TYR A 59 5.23 -10.80 1.01
N ALA A 60 6.30 -11.58 1.21
CA ALA A 60 6.91 -12.34 0.13
C ALA A 60 6.08 -13.61 -0.16
N VAL A 61 5.79 -13.83 -1.44
CA VAL A 61 5.06 -15.00 -1.95
C VAL A 61 5.97 -15.74 -2.91
N ARG A 62 6.30 -16.98 -2.59
CA ARG A 62 7.11 -17.85 -3.45
C ARG A 62 6.18 -18.61 -4.40
N LEU A 63 6.32 -18.34 -5.70
CA LEU A 63 5.54 -18.99 -6.75
C LEU A 63 6.22 -20.26 -7.27
N SER A 64 7.56 -20.27 -7.27
CA SER A 64 8.38 -21.42 -7.65
C SER A 64 9.75 -21.34 -6.96
N GLU A 65 10.65 -22.28 -7.26
CA GLU A 65 12.00 -22.29 -6.69
C GLU A 65 12.75 -20.96 -6.94
N ASN A 66 12.58 -20.35 -8.11
CA ASN A 66 13.33 -19.13 -8.51
C ASN A 66 12.45 -17.89 -8.70
N VAL A 67 11.14 -18.00 -8.47
CA VAL A 67 10.22 -16.88 -8.68
C VAL A 67 9.59 -16.46 -7.36
N ILE A 68 9.98 -15.27 -6.91
CA ILE A 68 9.40 -14.58 -5.76
C ILE A 68 8.63 -13.36 -6.27
N ARG A 69 7.45 -13.16 -5.68
CA ARG A 69 6.62 -11.97 -5.85
C ARG A 69 6.25 -11.41 -4.49
N PHE A 70 5.70 -10.20 -4.48
CA PHE A 70 5.36 -9.51 -3.25
C PHE A 70 3.88 -9.12 -3.25
N SER A 71 3.16 -9.56 -2.24
CA SER A 71 1.76 -9.22 -2.02
C SER A 71 1.61 -7.72 -1.78
N GLN A 72 0.90 -7.02 -2.67
CA GLN A 72 0.60 -5.61 -2.47
C GLN A 72 -0.24 -5.39 -1.22
N TYR A 73 -1.24 -6.24 -0.97
CA TYR A 73 -2.10 -6.11 0.19
C TYR A 73 -1.31 -6.24 1.50
N LYS A 74 -0.45 -7.27 1.61
CA LYS A 74 0.36 -7.47 2.82
C LYS A 74 1.42 -6.39 3.02
N ILE A 75 2.00 -5.85 1.93
CA ILE A 75 2.89 -4.67 2.02
C ILE A 75 2.14 -3.51 2.66
N GLN A 76 0.93 -3.20 2.18
CA GLN A 76 0.13 -2.11 2.73
C GLN A 76 -0.23 -2.34 4.20
N GLN A 77 -0.63 -3.57 4.57
CA GLN A 77 -0.89 -3.93 5.97
C GLN A 77 0.35 -3.73 6.86
N GLU A 78 1.54 -4.12 6.39
CA GLU A 78 2.77 -3.97 7.15
C GLU A 78 3.16 -2.50 7.34
N ILE A 79 3.00 -1.67 6.31
CA ILE A 79 3.22 -0.22 6.40
C ILE A 79 2.25 0.38 7.43
N GLN A 80 0.95 0.05 7.34
CA GLN A 80 -0.05 0.53 8.29
C GLN A 80 0.25 0.09 9.73
N ARG A 81 0.72 -1.15 9.92
CA ARG A 81 1.14 -1.67 11.23
C ARG A 81 2.32 -0.86 11.80
N LYS A 82 3.33 -0.59 10.97
CA LYS A 82 4.49 0.23 11.37
C LYS A 82 4.10 1.66 11.72
N LEU A 83 3.18 2.27 10.96
CA LEU A 83 2.68 3.61 11.25
C LEU A 83 1.92 3.67 12.58
N LYS A 84 1.04 2.70 12.86
CA LYS A 84 0.32 2.63 14.15
C LYS A 84 1.27 2.47 15.34
N ALA A 85 2.31 1.63 15.18
CA ALA A 85 3.31 1.41 16.22
C ALA A 85 4.19 2.64 16.51
N GLN A 86 4.32 3.58 15.58
CA GLN A 86 5.05 4.85 15.78
C GLN A 86 4.21 5.94 16.46
N GLN A 87 2.88 5.78 16.46
CA GLN A 87 1.93 6.73 17.04
C GLN A 87 1.52 6.37 18.47
N SER A 88 1.98 5.23 18.99
CA SER A 88 1.75 4.76 20.36
C SER A 88 3.02 4.92 21.18
#